data_AF-A0A1B2R0X7-F1
#
_entry.id   AF-A0A1B2R0X7-F1
#
_cell.length_a   1.000
_cell.length_b   1.000
_cell.length_c   1.000
_cell.angle_alpha   90.00
_cell.angle_beta   90.00
_cell.angle_gamma   90.00
#
_symmetry.space_group_name_H-M   'P 1'
#
loop_
_entity.id
_entity.type
_entity.pdbx_description
1 polymer ?
#
loop_
_entity_poly.entity_id
_entity_poly.type
_entity_poly.pdbx_seq_one_letter_code
_entity_poly.pdbx_strand_id
1 'polypeptide(L)'
;MQAIYLTADRETRRREGARGYDDCRLQRVARRAGAPEPIAMEHWKTKEITLIARDHAGQAERQATVACESVAWQSPSDIPPSRDNGTAPGYLFAQGVDVAPLADFSWAPTHVRFHAEGYMEAREFAVTGFEADPDAHTLKLPIP
;
A
#
# COMPACT_ATOMS: atom_id res chain seq x y z
N MET A 1 -37.75 38.88 12.80
CA MET A 1 -37.02 38.98 14.08
C MET A 1 -35.77 38.12 13.97
N GLN A 2 -34.62 38.80 14.03
CA GLN A 2 -33.24 38.40 14.33
C GLN A 2 -32.64 37.10 13.77
N ALA A 3 -31.71 37.32 12.84
CA ALA A 3 -30.55 36.49 12.54
C ALA A 3 -29.50 36.56 13.66
N ILE A 4 -28.70 35.50 13.83
CA ILE A 4 -27.40 35.56 14.49
C ILE A 4 -26.36 34.93 13.57
N TYR A 5 -25.57 35.82 12.97
CA TYR A 5 -24.24 35.56 12.45
C TYR A 5 -23.28 35.36 13.62
N LEU A 6 -22.35 34.40 13.51
CA LEU A 6 -21.07 34.48 14.20
C LEU A 6 -19.98 33.96 13.26
N THR A 7 -19.46 34.93 12.53
CA THR A 7 -18.17 34.88 11.83
C THR A 7 -17.06 35.03 12.87
N ALA A 8 -16.14 34.08 12.94
CA ALA A 8 -14.79 34.25 13.47
C ALA A 8 -13.96 33.07 12.95
N ASP A 9 -12.70 33.17 12.62
CA ASP A 9 -11.82 34.24 12.16
C ASP A 9 -10.67 33.46 11.51
N ARG A 10 -10.10 34.02 10.44
CA ARG A 10 -9.03 33.39 9.65
C ARG A 10 -7.69 33.64 10.36
N GLU A 11 -6.69 32.81 9.99
CA GLU A 11 -5.27 32.89 10.37
C GLU A 11 -4.94 32.18 11.70
N THR A 12 -4.03 31.20 11.77
CA THR A 12 -2.67 31.25 11.24
C THR A 12 -2.07 29.83 11.18
N ARG A 13 -1.40 29.49 10.08
CA ARG A 13 -0.53 28.31 9.96
C ARG A 13 0.62 28.37 10.98
N ARG A 14 0.95 27.25 11.64
CA ARG A 14 2.35 26.73 11.82
C ARG A 14 2.40 25.53 12.79
N ARG A 15 3.11 24.48 12.36
CA ARG A 15 3.82 23.43 13.14
C ARG A 15 2.97 22.38 13.86
N GLU A 16 2.92 21.14 13.36
CA GLU A 16 3.89 20.04 13.62
C GLU A 16 3.83 19.48 15.05
N GLY A 17 3.52 18.18 15.17
CA GLY A 17 4.07 17.31 16.20
C GLY A 17 3.17 16.94 17.40
N ALA A 18 2.25 15.99 17.23
CA ALA A 18 1.76 15.12 18.34
C ALA A 18 0.95 13.90 17.83
N ARG A 19 1.49 13.10 16.90
CA ARG A 19 0.95 11.76 16.56
C ARG A 19 1.75 10.68 17.28
N GLY A 20 1.65 10.61 18.61
CA GLY A 20 2.52 9.69 19.37
C GLY A 20 2.04 9.22 20.72
N TYR A 21 0.76 9.35 21.09
CA TYR A 21 0.35 9.00 22.46
C TYR A 21 -1.02 8.33 22.65
N ASP A 22 -1.63 7.76 21.60
CA ASP A 22 -2.90 7.02 21.76
C ASP A 22 -2.86 5.55 21.28
N ASP A 23 -1.77 5.11 20.65
CA ASP A 23 -1.69 3.76 20.06
C ASP A 23 -1.61 2.63 21.12
N CYS A 24 -0.94 2.89 22.25
CA CYS A 24 -0.71 1.88 23.28
C CYS A 24 -1.96 1.45 24.07
N ARG A 25 -3.06 2.23 24.05
CA ARG A 25 -4.28 1.91 24.83
C ARG A 25 -5.24 1.01 24.05
N LEU A 26 -5.31 1.17 22.73
CA LEU A 26 -6.18 0.37 21.86
C LEU A 26 -5.69 -1.08 21.73
N GLN A 27 -4.37 -1.30 21.70
CA GLN A 27 -3.78 -2.64 21.62
C GLN A 27 -4.16 -3.55 22.80
N ARG A 28 -4.44 -2.99 23.99
CA ARG A 28 -4.72 -3.78 25.20
C ARG A 28 -6.19 -4.25 25.30
N VAL A 29 -7.11 -3.61 24.57
CA VAL A 29 -8.55 -3.98 24.58
C VAL A 29 -8.85 -5.08 23.55
N ALA A 30 -8.20 -5.06 22.38
CA ALA A 30 -8.41 -6.04 21.32
C ALA A 30 -8.02 -7.48 21.74
N ARG A 31 -6.95 -7.65 22.54
CA ARG A 31 -6.49 -8.96 23.02
C ARG A 31 -7.49 -9.71 23.91
N ARG A 32 -8.47 -9.02 24.51
CA ARG A 32 -9.45 -9.65 25.41
C ARG A 32 -10.71 -10.15 24.68
N ALA A 33 -10.91 -9.76 23.42
CA ALA A 33 -12.13 -10.03 22.66
C ALA A 33 -11.97 -11.14 21.61
N GLY A 34 -10.81 -11.80 21.50
CA GLY A 34 -10.55 -12.73 20.40
C GLY A 34 -10.62 -12.08 19.02
N ALA A 35 -10.48 -10.74 18.96
CA ALA A 35 -10.43 -10.02 17.71
C ALA A 35 -9.14 -10.42 16.96
N PRO A 36 -9.20 -10.66 15.64
CA PRO A 36 -8.00 -10.90 14.86
C PRO A 36 -7.02 -9.74 15.10
N GLU A 37 -5.74 -10.07 15.29
CA GLU A 37 -4.72 -9.04 15.44
C GLU A 37 -4.83 -8.06 14.26
N PRO A 38 -4.73 -6.74 14.51
CA PRO A 38 -4.79 -5.78 13.43
C PRO A 38 -3.71 -6.16 12.42
N ILE A 39 -4.12 -6.38 11.17
CA ILE A 39 -3.20 -6.61 10.08
C ILE A 39 -2.27 -5.40 10.04
N ALA A 40 -1.00 -5.60 10.40
CA ALA A 40 -0.01 -4.54 10.36
C ALA A 40 0.25 -4.18 8.90
N MET A 41 -0.31 -3.06 8.45
CA MET A 41 -0.08 -2.52 7.12
C MET A 41 1.01 -1.44 7.19
N GLU A 42 2.13 -1.66 6.52
CA GLU A 42 3.17 -0.63 6.37
C GLU A 42 2.81 0.26 5.17
N HIS A 43 2.84 1.58 5.34
CA HIS A 43 2.52 2.53 4.27
C HIS A 43 3.75 3.34 3.90
N TRP A 44 4.09 3.36 2.61
CA TRP A 44 5.18 4.16 2.06
C TRP A 44 4.67 5.17 1.05
N LYS A 45 5.18 6.39 1.14
CA LYS A 45 5.00 7.38 0.08
C LYS A 45 5.98 7.11 -1.03
N THR A 46 5.52 7.12 -2.27
CA THR A 46 6.36 7.03 -3.46
C THR A 46 5.65 7.72 -4.61
N LYS A 47 6.37 8.08 -5.68
CA LYS A 47 5.80 8.78 -6.84
C LYS A 47 5.53 7.85 -8.01
N GLU A 48 6.16 6.69 -8.01
CA GLU A 48 6.10 5.73 -9.08
C GLU A 48 6.55 4.35 -8.60
N ILE A 49 6.02 3.32 -9.24
CA ILE A 49 6.46 1.94 -9.10
C ILE A 49 6.97 1.46 -10.47
N THR A 50 8.02 0.65 -10.47
CA THR A 50 8.51 -0.05 -11.65
C THR A 50 8.02 -1.49 -11.58
N LEU A 51 7.17 -1.88 -12.53
CA LEU A 51 6.80 -3.26 -12.78
C LEU A 51 7.90 -3.91 -13.63
N ILE A 52 8.35 -5.10 -13.23
CA ILE A 52 9.48 -5.80 -13.85
C ILE A 52 9.05 -7.23 -14.17
N ALA A 53 9.22 -7.66 -15.42
CA ALA A 53 9.17 -9.06 -15.80
C ALA A 53 10.59 -9.55 -16.12
N ARG A 54 11.03 -10.49 -15.29
CA ARG A 54 12.24 -11.28 -15.50
C ARG A 54 11.84 -12.60 -16.14
N ASP A 55 11.86 -12.66 -17.47
CA ASP A 55 11.77 -13.91 -18.21
C ASP A 55 13.06 -14.73 -18.03
N HIS A 56 12.98 -16.06 -18.21
CA HIS A 56 14.07 -17.00 -17.97
C HIS A 56 15.43 -16.60 -18.56
N ALA A 57 16.50 -17.16 -17.97
CA ALA A 57 17.91 -16.84 -18.21
C ALA A 57 18.23 -16.58 -19.70
N GLY A 58 18.58 -15.33 -20.01
CA GLY A 58 19.06 -14.90 -21.33
C GLY A 58 18.18 -13.88 -22.07
N GLN A 59 16.98 -13.58 -21.57
CA GLN A 59 16.13 -12.51 -22.13
C GLN A 59 16.38 -11.18 -21.42
N ALA A 60 16.22 -10.08 -22.15
CA ALA A 60 16.26 -8.73 -21.56
C ALA A 60 15.05 -8.52 -20.63
N GLU A 61 15.28 -7.95 -19.46
CA GLU A 61 14.21 -7.61 -18.52
C GLU A 61 13.22 -6.64 -19.17
N ARG A 62 11.92 -6.93 -19.05
CA ARG A 62 10.88 -5.97 -19.43
C ARG A 62 10.52 -5.14 -18.22
N GLN A 63 10.49 -3.83 -18.38
CA GLN A 63 10.19 -2.90 -17.30
C GLN A 63 9.18 -1.86 -17.77
N ALA A 64 8.30 -1.46 -16.85
CA ALA A 64 7.36 -0.38 -17.10
C ALA A 64 7.13 0.39 -15.81
N THR A 65 7.17 1.72 -15.91
CA THR A 65 7.00 2.62 -14.76
C THR A 65 5.58 3.15 -14.74
N VAL A 66 4.96 3.09 -13.57
CA VAL A 66 3.58 3.50 -13.33
C VAL A 66 3.60 4.54 -12.22
N ALA A 67 3.01 5.70 -12.48
CA ALA A 67 2.87 6.74 -11.47
C ALA A 67 1.89 6.27 -10.37
N CYS A 68 2.23 6.57 -9.12
CA CYS A 68 1.36 6.33 -7.97
C CYS A 68 1.68 7.33 -6.85
N GLU A 69 0.82 7.40 -5.83
CA GLU A 69 1.02 8.32 -4.70
C GLU A 69 1.61 7.63 -3.47
N SER A 70 1.29 6.35 -3.30
CA SER A 70 1.76 5.55 -2.18
C SER A 70 1.63 4.06 -2.44
N VAL A 71 2.37 3.28 -1.67
CA VAL A 71 2.29 1.82 -1.64
C VAL A 71 2.04 1.39 -0.21
N ALA A 72 0.99 0.60 0.01
CA ALA A 72 0.75 -0.11 1.25
C ALA A 72 1.21 -1.56 1.11
N TRP A 73 1.84 -2.09 2.16
CA TRP A 73 2.26 -3.48 2.24
C TRP A 73 1.56 -4.18 3.37
N GLN A 74 0.98 -5.33 3.04
CA GLN A 74 0.53 -6.31 4.01
C GLN A 74 1.48 -7.50 3.98
N SER A 75 2.09 -7.80 5.12
CA SER A 75 2.89 -9.01 5.28
C SER A 75 2.03 -10.26 5.12
N PRO A 76 2.57 -11.34 4.52
CA PRO A 76 1.94 -12.65 4.60
C PRO A 76 1.84 -13.04 6.09
N SER A 77 0.69 -13.58 6.49
CA SER A 77 0.50 -13.98 7.88
C SER A 77 1.39 -15.19 8.23
N ASP A 78 2.23 -15.06 9.25
CA ASP A 78 3.09 -16.14 9.77
C ASP A 78 2.30 -17.15 10.64
N ILE A 79 1.01 -16.89 10.90
CA ILE A 79 0.17 -17.78 11.70
C ILE A 79 -0.14 -19.04 10.88
N PRO A 80 0.34 -20.23 11.27
CA PRO A 80 0.00 -21.46 10.59
C PRO A 80 -1.53 -21.65 10.70
N PRO A 81 -2.22 -21.98 9.60
CA PRO A 81 -3.66 -22.05 9.61
C PRO A 81 -4.09 -23.17 10.58
N SER A 82 -4.88 -22.79 11.58
CA SER A 82 -5.52 -23.74 12.48
C SER A 82 -6.62 -24.48 11.71
N ARG A 83 -6.22 -25.48 10.92
CA ARG A 83 -7.06 -26.32 10.05
C ARG A 83 -7.88 -25.51 9.01
N ASP A 84 -7.64 -25.79 7.74
CA ASP A 84 -8.59 -25.55 6.63
C ASP A 84 -8.73 -24.17 5.95
N ASN A 85 -7.82 -23.21 6.10
CA ASN A 85 -7.79 -22.09 5.15
C ASN A 85 -6.38 -21.55 4.96
N GLY A 86 -5.88 -21.57 3.72
CA GLY A 86 -4.47 -21.30 3.39
C GLY A 86 -3.90 -20.02 4.00
N THR A 87 -2.57 -20.00 4.14
CA THR A 87 -1.80 -18.80 4.50
C THR A 87 -2.34 -17.60 3.73
N ALA A 88 -2.80 -16.56 4.43
CA ALA A 88 -3.29 -15.36 3.76
C ALA A 88 -2.12 -14.73 2.98
N PRO A 89 -2.17 -14.69 1.63
CA PRO A 89 -1.05 -14.22 0.83
C PRO A 89 -0.79 -12.74 1.14
N GLY A 90 0.49 -12.38 1.24
CA GLY A 90 0.89 -10.98 1.35
C GLY A 90 0.51 -10.23 0.07
N TYR A 91 0.37 -8.92 0.16
CA TYR A 91 0.17 -8.11 -1.04
C TYR A 91 0.72 -6.71 -0.86
N LEU A 92 1.05 -6.09 -1.99
CA LEU A 92 1.27 -4.66 -2.11
C LEU A 92 0.06 -4.02 -2.75
N PHE A 93 -0.22 -2.79 -2.35
CA PHE A 93 -1.34 -2.02 -2.83
C PHE A 93 -0.86 -0.62 -3.20
N ALA A 94 -0.72 -0.35 -4.50
CA ALA A 94 -0.37 0.98 -4.97
C ALA A 94 -1.65 1.82 -5.14
N GLN A 95 -1.64 3.04 -4.62
CA GLN A 95 -2.78 3.96 -4.60
C GLN A 95 -2.52 5.17 -5.49
N GLY A 96 -3.60 5.75 -6.04
CA GLY A 96 -3.50 6.90 -6.95
C GLY A 96 -2.83 6.52 -8.26
N VAL A 97 -3.04 5.28 -8.71
CA VAL A 97 -2.45 4.75 -9.94
C VAL A 97 -3.29 5.20 -11.14
N ASP A 98 -2.62 5.68 -12.18
CA ASP A 98 -3.25 5.78 -13.49
C ASP A 98 -3.30 4.37 -14.11
N VAL A 99 -4.47 3.76 -13.98
CA VAL A 99 -4.78 2.40 -14.43
C VAL A 99 -5.10 2.30 -15.91
N ALA A 100 -5.42 3.41 -16.59
CA ALA A 100 -5.75 3.41 -18.02
C ALA A 100 -4.64 2.79 -18.89
N PRO A 101 -3.35 3.15 -18.73
CA PRO A 101 -2.27 2.51 -19.48
C PRO A 101 -2.01 1.06 -19.10
N LEU A 102 -2.54 0.57 -17.97
CA LEU A 102 -2.39 -0.82 -17.54
C LEU A 102 -3.38 -1.78 -18.20
N ALA A 103 -4.45 -1.27 -18.82
CA ALA A 103 -5.41 -2.10 -19.54
C ALA A 103 -4.79 -2.80 -20.77
N ASP A 104 -3.78 -2.16 -21.39
CA ASP A 104 -3.06 -2.67 -22.55
C ASP A 104 -1.78 -3.48 -22.19
N PHE A 105 -1.57 -3.80 -20.91
CA PHE A 105 -0.40 -4.59 -20.50
C PHE A 105 -0.50 -6.02 -21.02
N SER A 106 0.43 -6.39 -21.91
CA SER A 106 0.49 -7.71 -22.55
C SER A 106 1.32 -8.76 -21.81
N TRP A 107 1.81 -8.43 -20.60
CA TRP A 107 2.69 -9.30 -19.82
C TRP A 107 2.44 -9.13 -18.31
N ALA A 108 2.73 -10.18 -17.54
CA ALA A 108 2.60 -10.18 -16.09
C ALA A 108 3.97 -9.86 -15.43
N PRO A 109 4.05 -8.87 -14.53
CA PRO A 109 5.26 -8.61 -13.76
C PRO A 109 5.55 -9.75 -12.80
N THR A 110 6.83 -10.03 -12.62
CA THR A 110 7.33 -10.98 -11.62
C THR A 110 7.93 -10.27 -10.41
N HIS A 111 8.30 -8.99 -10.58
CA HIS A 111 8.81 -8.15 -9.50
C HIS A 111 8.20 -6.74 -9.61
N VAL A 112 8.13 -6.06 -8.48
CA VAL A 112 7.86 -4.62 -8.40
C VAL A 112 8.96 -3.95 -7.62
N ARG A 113 9.42 -2.79 -8.09
CA ARG A 113 10.46 -1.97 -7.44
C ARG A 113 9.99 -0.53 -7.27
N PHE A 114 10.26 0.10 -6.14
CA PHE A 114 9.95 1.51 -5.91
C PHE A 114 10.88 2.15 -4.89
N HIS A 115 11.00 3.48 -4.95
CA HIS A 115 11.73 4.26 -3.96
C HIS A 115 10.75 4.88 -2.97
N ALA A 116 10.81 4.43 -1.72
CA ALA A 116 10.03 5.02 -0.64
C ALA A 116 10.66 6.33 -0.16
N GLU A 117 9.86 7.37 0.03
CA GLU A 117 10.31 8.65 0.58
C GLU A 117 10.96 8.43 1.95
N GLY A 118 12.17 8.96 2.14
CA GLY A 118 12.94 8.80 3.38
C GLY A 118 13.84 7.55 3.42
N TYR A 119 13.84 6.70 2.39
CA TYR A 119 14.71 5.53 2.27
C TYR A 119 15.77 5.74 1.19
N MET A 120 17.00 5.30 1.44
CA MET A 120 18.11 5.42 0.47
C MET A 120 18.07 4.33 -0.60
N GLU A 121 17.54 3.15 -0.27
CA GLU A 121 17.51 1.99 -1.16
C GLU A 121 16.12 1.81 -1.76
N ALA A 122 16.09 1.35 -3.02
CA ALA A 122 14.86 0.92 -3.65
C ALA A 122 14.37 -0.37 -2.95
N ARG A 123 13.07 -0.44 -2.69
CA ARG A 123 12.42 -1.67 -2.24
C ARG A 123 12.01 -2.48 -3.47
N GLU A 124 12.31 -3.76 -3.48
CA GLU A 124 11.91 -4.70 -4.52
C GLU A 124 11.21 -5.90 -3.89
N PHE A 125 10.08 -6.31 -4.48
CA PHE A 125 9.30 -7.45 -4.04
C PHE A 125 8.99 -8.36 -5.22
N ALA A 126 9.06 -9.67 -5.00
CA ALA A 126 8.53 -10.64 -5.94
C ALA A 126 6.99 -10.60 -5.89
N VAL A 127 6.36 -10.65 -7.05
CA VAL A 127 4.90 -10.62 -7.21
C VAL A 127 4.47 -11.69 -8.19
N THR A 128 3.25 -12.18 -8.06
CA THR A 128 2.69 -13.19 -8.98
C THR A 128 1.90 -12.59 -10.15
N GLY A 129 1.74 -11.26 -10.17
CA GLY A 129 0.98 -10.52 -11.17
C GLY A 129 0.45 -9.20 -10.61
N PHE A 130 -0.59 -8.66 -11.23
CA PHE A 130 -1.32 -7.50 -10.73
C PHE A 130 -2.83 -7.60 -10.98
N GLU A 131 -3.61 -6.95 -10.14
CA GLU A 131 -5.05 -6.74 -10.29
C GLU A 131 -5.28 -5.23 -10.22
N ALA A 132 -5.73 -4.62 -11.33
CA ALA A 132 -6.01 -3.19 -11.40
C ALA A 132 -7.50 -2.93 -11.12
N ASP A 133 -7.78 -1.98 -10.23
CA ASP A 133 -9.12 -1.48 -9.96
C ASP A 133 -9.23 -0.04 -10.50
N PRO A 134 -9.90 0.16 -11.65
CA PRO A 134 -10.00 1.47 -12.27
C PRO A 134 -10.90 2.44 -11.51
N ASP A 135 -11.93 1.93 -10.83
CA ASP A 135 -12.87 2.75 -10.06
C ASP A 135 -12.21 3.27 -8.78
N ALA A 136 -11.38 2.46 -8.14
CA ALA A 136 -10.64 2.83 -6.95
C ALA A 136 -9.32 3.58 -7.24
N HIS A 137 -8.83 3.57 -8.50
CA HIS A 137 -7.49 4.02 -8.88
C HIS A 137 -6.37 3.30 -8.11
N THR A 138 -6.48 1.97 -8.04
CA THR A 138 -5.56 1.16 -7.25
C THR A 138 -5.02 -0.03 -8.03
N LEU A 139 -3.82 -0.47 -7.64
CA LEU A 139 -3.18 -1.65 -8.17
C LEU A 139 -2.81 -2.59 -7.03
N LYS A 140 -3.41 -3.77 -7.02
CA LYS A 140 -3.08 -4.84 -6.07
C LYS A 140 -2.05 -5.78 -6.70
N LEU A 141 -1.01 -6.08 -5.95
CA LEU A 141 0.16 -6.84 -6.38
C LEU A 141 0.37 -7.98 -5.38
N PRO A 142 -0.12 -9.20 -5.68
CA PRO A 142 0.00 -10.33 -4.77
C PRO A 142 1.46 -10.77 -4.61
N ILE A 143 1.89 -10.99 -3.37
CA ILE A 143 3.20 -11.55 -3.01
C ILE A 143 3.00 -13.06 -2.80
N PRO A 144 3.89 -13.93 -3.35
CA PRO A 144 3.81 -15.37 -3.18
C PRO A 144 4.01 -15.85 -1.73
#